data_AF-A0A672HV20-F1
#
_entry.id   AF-A0A672HV20-F1
#
_cell.length_a   1.000
_cell.length_b   1.000
_cell.length_c   1.000
_cell.angle_alpha   90.00
_cell.angle_beta   90.00
_cell.angle_gamma   90.00
#
_symmetry.space_group_name_H-M   'P 1'
#
loop_
_entity.id
_entity.type
_entity.pdbx_description
1 polymer ?
#
loop_
_entity_poly.entity_id
_entity_poly.type
_entity_poly.pdbx_seq_one_letter_code
_entity_poly.pdbx_strand_id
1 'polypeptide(L)'
;FPRKNYELFAVSINKAINTQEVAVKEKHARNILILSECKGAHTFWAAVNRLPLSSNAVLCWKFCHVFHKLLRDGHPNVIKDSMRNKADLTDMSRMWGHLSEGYGKLCSIYLKLLITKMEFHIKNPRFPGNLQMSNRQLDEAGENDVNNFFQLTVEMFDYLECELNLFLGVFSSLDMSRSVSVTAAGQCRLAPLIQVILDCSHLYDYTVKLLFKLHSCLPADTLQGHRDRFQEQFKKLKSLFYRSSNLQYFKRLIQIPQLPENPPNFLRASALSEHISPVVVIPAESSSPESEHVVETDDLVDMDPPVETKFDDLFGTSAAIDPFNFNSQNGMRKDDKDRLIEQLTREIQALKEELESFRLEVRTSRTAGIFSASCFFFKDFSSSTVRATGCVRR
;
A
#
# COMPACT_ATOMS: atom_id res chain seq x y z
N PHE A 1 -2.26 25.67 -24.79
CA PHE A 1 -1.81 25.38 -23.42
C PHE A 1 -0.70 26.36 -23.08
N PRO A 2 -0.91 27.28 -22.14
CA PRO A 2 0.10 28.28 -21.78
C PRO A 2 1.39 27.62 -21.33
N ARG A 3 2.54 28.20 -21.69
CA ARG A 3 3.88 27.73 -21.29
C ARG A 3 4.00 27.54 -19.76
N LYS A 4 3.40 28.46 -18.99
CA LYS A 4 3.29 28.42 -17.52
C LYS A 4 2.69 27.11 -16.99
N ASN A 5 1.68 26.55 -17.67
CA ASN A 5 1.03 25.31 -17.21
C ASN A 5 1.90 24.07 -17.46
N TYR A 6 2.75 24.09 -18.50
CA TYR A 6 3.70 22.99 -18.77
C TYR A 6 4.82 22.98 -17.73
N GLU A 7 5.34 24.17 -17.40
CA GLU A 7 6.35 24.35 -16.36
C GLU A 7 5.80 23.91 -14.99
N LEU A 8 4.58 24.32 -14.63
CA LEU A 8 3.92 23.89 -13.40
C LEU A 8 3.72 22.36 -13.33
N PHE A 9 3.38 21.73 -14.45
CA PHE A 9 3.24 20.29 -14.53
C PHE A 9 4.56 19.57 -14.28
N ALA A 10 5.62 19.97 -14.99
CA ALA A 10 6.96 19.40 -14.81
C ALA A 10 7.48 19.62 -13.37
N VAL A 11 7.25 20.79 -12.78
CA VAL A 11 7.60 21.08 -11.39
C VAL A 11 6.83 20.16 -10.43
N SER A 12 5.54 19.94 -10.68
CA SER A 12 4.71 19.06 -9.85
C SER A 12 5.21 17.61 -9.91
N ILE A 13 5.59 17.12 -11.10
CA ILE A 13 6.20 15.79 -11.27
C ILE A 13 7.51 15.69 -10.50
N ASN A 14 8.43 16.63 -10.67
CA ASN A 14 9.72 16.59 -9.97
C ASN A 14 9.57 16.69 -8.44
N LYS A 15 8.57 17.44 -7.95
CA LYS A 15 8.28 17.50 -6.51
C LYS A 15 7.57 16.25 -5.99
N ALA A 16 6.76 15.58 -6.81
CA ALA A 16 6.08 14.34 -6.43
C ALA A 16 7.02 13.12 -6.50
N ILE A 17 7.81 13.01 -7.57
CA ILE A 17 8.71 11.90 -7.87
C ILE A 17 10.15 12.37 -7.63
N ASN A 18 10.57 12.30 -6.37
CA ASN A 18 11.91 12.69 -5.92
C ASN A 18 12.54 11.60 -5.05
N THR A 19 13.83 11.73 -4.76
CA THR A 19 14.63 10.73 -4.03
C THR A 19 14.36 10.69 -2.52
N GLN A 20 13.61 11.65 -1.98
CA GLN A 20 13.31 11.70 -0.55
C GLN A 20 12.26 10.63 -0.20
N GLU A 21 12.59 9.81 0.79
CA GLU A 21 11.76 8.72 1.34
C GLU A 21 10.64 9.27 2.24
N VAL A 22 9.81 10.13 1.64
CA VAL A 22 8.61 10.73 2.24
C VAL A 22 7.41 10.42 1.34
N ALA A 23 6.22 10.37 1.93
CA ALA A 23 4.99 10.23 1.16
C ALA A 23 4.88 11.32 0.08
N VAL A 24 4.28 10.95 -1.06
CA VAL A 24 3.99 11.92 -2.12
C VAL A 24 3.03 12.96 -1.57
N LYS A 25 3.37 14.25 -1.68
CA LYS A 25 2.50 15.33 -1.21
C LYS A 25 1.27 15.43 -2.11
N GLU A 26 0.08 15.39 -1.50
CA GLU A 26 -1.20 15.41 -2.23
C GLU A 26 -1.37 16.64 -3.12
N LYS A 27 -0.86 17.81 -2.71
CA LYS A 27 -0.82 19.03 -3.56
C LYS A 27 -0.20 18.77 -4.93
N HIS A 28 0.93 18.07 -5.00
CA HIS A 28 1.61 17.80 -6.26
C HIS A 28 0.92 16.70 -7.07
N ALA A 29 0.41 15.67 -6.40
CA ALA A 29 -0.38 14.62 -7.06
C ALA A 29 -1.66 15.20 -7.68
N ARG A 30 -2.39 16.06 -6.95
CA ARG A 30 -3.59 16.76 -7.41
C ARG A 30 -3.32 17.63 -8.63
N ASN A 31 -2.24 18.42 -8.60
CA ASN A 31 -1.84 19.24 -9.75
C ASN A 31 -1.57 18.39 -11.00
N ILE A 32 -0.92 17.22 -10.84
CA ILE A 32 -0.66 16.31 -11.95
C ILE A 32 -1.98 15.79 -12.54
N LEU A 33 -2.95 15.40 -11.70
CA LEU A 33 -4.27 14.95 -12.17
C LEU A 33 -4.99 16.05 -12.97
N ILE A 34 -5.17 17.24 -12.37
CA ILE A 34 -5.86 18.38 -13.00
C ILE A 34 -5.24 18.76 -14.33
N LEU A 35 -3.91 18.88 -14.38
CA LEU A 35 -3.21 19.32 -15.58
C LEU A 35 -3.16 18.21 -16.66
N SER A 36 -3.30 16.94 -16.29
CA SER A 36 -3.38 15.83 -17.24
C SER A 36 -4.69 15.82 -18.04
N GLU A 37 -5.78 16.34 -17.47
CA GLU A 37 -7.09 16.44 -18.12
C GLU A 37 -7.03 17.22 -19.45
N CYS A 38 -6.05 18.10 -19.62
CA CYS A 38 -5.93 18.93 -20.81
C CYS A 38 -5.27 18.23 -22.02
N LYS A 39 -4.47 17.17 -21.82
CA LYS A 39 -3.60 16.62 -22.90
C LYS A 39 -3.30 15.11 -22.82
N GLY A 40 -4.01 14.34 -21.99
CA GLY A 40 -3.72 12.91 -21.84
C GLY A 40 -2.36 12.64 -21.19
N ALA A 41 -1.74 11.48 -21.45
CA ALA A 41 -0.51 11.07 -20.75
C ALA A 41 0.79 11.59 -21.38
N HIS A 42 0.74 12.30 -22.52
CA HIS A 42 1.95 12.69 -23.26
C HIS A 42 2.92 13.54 -22.44
N THR A 43 2.41 14.58 -21.79
CA THR A 43 3.22 15.48 -20.95
C THR A 43 3.80 14.73 -19.75
N PHE A 44 3.05 13.79 -19.18
CA PHE A 44 3.49 12.95 -18.06
C PHE A 44 4.71 12.12 -18.46
N TRP A 45 4.59 11.35 -19.54
CA TRP A 45 5.68 10.51 -20.04
C TRP A 45 6.90 11.34 -20.49
N ALA A 46 6.69 12.51 -21.10
CA ALA A 46 7.80 13.39 -21.51
C ALA A 46 8.66 13.88 -20.32
N ALA A 47 8.04 14.09 -19.15
CA ALA A 47 8.74 14.46 -17.93
C ALA A 47 9.34 13.24 -17.22
N VAL A 48 8.56 12.17 -17.08
CA VAL A 48 8.97 10.94 -16.38
C VAL A 48 10.14 10.23 -17.06
N ASN A 49 10.19 10.22 -18.39
CA ASN A 49 11.28 9.57 -19.14
C ASN A 49 12.65 10.24 -18.93
N ARG A 50 12.69 11.42 -18.28
CA ARG A 50 13.94 12.10 -17.89
C ARG A 50 14.40 11.72 -16.49
N LEU A 51 13.59 10.99 -15.73
CA LEU A 51 13.91 10.55 -14.37
C LEU A 51 14.69 9.23 -14.42
N PRO A 52 15.71 9.03 -13.56
CA PRO A 52 16.48 7.80 -13.51
C PRO A 52 15.73 6.69 -12.73
N LEU A 53 14.54 6.31 -13.22
CA LEU A 53 13.65 5.35 -12.54
C LEU A 53 14.27 3.96 -12.38
N SER A 54 15.13 3.54 -13.31
CA SER A 54 15.83 2.25 -13.25
C SER A 54 17.00 2.23 -12.26
N SER A 55 17.50 3.39 -11.84
CA SER A 55 18.67 3.51 -10.96
C SER A 55 18.32 3.84 -9.51
N ASN A 56 17.08 4.26 -9.24
CA ASN A 56 16.65 4.63 -7.90
C ASN A 56 15.26 4.07 -7.59
N ALA A 57 15.23 3.11 -6.65
CA ALA A 57 14.01 2.40 -6.30
C ALA A 57 12.96 3.30 -5.61
N VAL A 58 13.36 4.34 -4.87
CA VAL A 58 12.41 5.30 -4.26
C VAL A 58 11.75 6.15 -5.35
N LEU A 59 12.51 6.60 -6.36
CA LEU A 59 11.93 7.28 -7.52
C LEU A 59 10.95 6.38 -8.25
N CYS A 60 11.33 5.13 -8.55
CA CYS A 60 10.45 4.16 -9.19
C CYS A 60 9.17 3.92 -8.38
N TRP A 61 9.28 3.79 -7.05
CA TRP A 61 8.14 3.59 -6.16
C TRP A 61 7.16 4.77 -6.22
N LYS A 62 7.67 6.00 -6.13
CA LYS A 62 6.85 7.21 -6.20
C LYS A 62 6.28 7.42 -7.60
N PHE A 63 7.02 7.07 -8.64
CA PHE A 63 6.50 7.01 -10.00
C PHE A 63 5.31 6.06 -10.08
N CYS A 64 5.43 4.83 -9.60
CA CYS A 64 4.34 3.86 -9.63
C CYS A 64 3.10 4.39 -8.91
N HIS A 65 3.29 5.04 -7.74
CA HIS A 65 2.19 5.67 -7.01
C HIS A 65 1.50 6.78 -7.81
N VAL A 66 2.25 7.75 -8.32
CA VAL A 66 1.70 8.87 -9.10
C VAL A 66 1.03 8.36 -10.37
N PHE A 67 1.64 7.37 -11.04
CA PHE A 67 1.09 6.77 -12.24
C PHE A 67 -0.19 5.98 -11.95
N HIS A 68 -0.27 5.27 -10.81
CA HIS A 68 -1.51 4.61 -10.37
C HIS A 68 -2.65 5.63 -10.19
N LYS A 69 -2.39 6.74 -9.48
CA LYS A 69 -3.38 7.82 -9.33
C LYS A 69 -3.81 8.35 -10.69
N LEU A 70 -2.87 8.55 -11.62
CA LEU A 70 -3.16 9.03 -12.97
C LEU A 70 -3.99 8.03 -13.80
N LEU A 71 -3.75 6.74 -13.65
CA LEU A 71 -4.55 5.68 -14.30
C LEU A 71 -5.97 5.59 -13.73
N ARG A 72 -6.15 5.87 -12.43
CA ARG A 72 -7.46 5.89 -11.78
C ARG A 72 -8.29 7.12 -12.14
N ASP A 73 -7.71 8.31 -11.91
CA ASP A 73 -8.45 9.56 -11.81
C ASP A 73 -7.95 10.62 -12.82
N GLY A 74 -7.08 10.24 -13.77
CA GLY A 74 -6.61 11.12 -14.84
C GLY A 74 -7.52 11.13 -16.07
N HIS A 75 -7.06 11.80 -17.14
CA HIS A 75 -7.78 11.87 -18.41
C HIS A 75 -8.11 10.47 -18.98
N PRO A 76 -9.30 10.24 -19.60
CA PRO A 76 -9.71 8.91 -20.09
C PRO A 76 -8.72 8.24 -21.08
N ASN A 77 -7.96 9.02 -21.83
CA ASN A 77 -6.94 8.50 -22.75
C ASN A 77 -5.63 8.08 -22.07
N VAL A 78 -5.41 8.38 -20.79
CA VAL A 78 -4.13 8.07 -20.11
C VAL A 78 -3.76 6.60 -20.27
N ILE A 79 -4.72 5.69 -20.06
CA ILE A 79 -4.49 4.25 -20.19
C ILE A 79 -4.04 3.89 -21.61
N LYS A 80 -4.80 4.35 -22.62
CA LYS A 80 -4.51 4.09 -24.04
C LYS A 80 -3.16 4.66 -24.45
N ASP A 81 -2.89 5.91 -24.10
CA ASP A 81 -1.64 6.62 -24.42
C ASP A 81 -0.42 5.96 -23.77
N SER A 82 -0.61 5.35 -22.60
CA SER A 82 0.48 4.75 -21.81
C SER A 82 0.89 3.37 -22.30
N MET A 83 0.05 2.68 -23.08
CA MET A 83 0.34 1.35 -23.63
C MET A 83 1.62 1.32 -24.47
N ARG A 84 2.00 2.45 -25.09
CA ARG A 84 3.26 2.55 -25.84
C ARG A 84 4.51 2.32 -24.98
N ASN A 85 4.42 2.55 -23.66
CA ASN A 85 5.54 2.35 -22.72
C ASN A 85 5.45 0.99 -22.00
N LYS A 86 4.51 0.11 -22.37
CA LYS A 86 4.32 -1.20 -21.72
C LYS A 86 5.58 -2.05 -21.74
N ALA A 87 6.30 -2.07 -22.86
CA ALA A 87 7.53 -2.85 -23.00
C ALA A 87 8.58 -2.38 -21.98
N ASP A 88 8.84 -1.07 -21.92
CA ASP A 88 9.78 -0.47 -20.97
C ASP A 88 9.40 -0.75 -19.51
N LEU A 89 8.12 -0.65 -19.17
CA LEU A 89 7.62 -0.99 -17.83
C LEU A 89 7.82 -2.48 -17.50
N THR A 90 7.65 -3.35 -18.49
CA THR A 90 7.85 -4.80 -18.34
C THR A 90 9.32 -5.11 -18.08
N ASP A 91 10.23 -4.49 -18.84
CA ASP A 91 11.67 -4.64 -18.64
C ASP A 91 12.13 -4.08 -17.30
N MET A 92 11.61 -2.91 -16.90
CA MET A 92 11.88 -2.32 -15.60
C MET A 92 11.37 -3.20 -14.45
N SER A 93 10.19 -3.80 -14.58
CA SER A 93 9.66 -4.76 -13.61
C SER A 93 10.57 -5.97 -13.45
N ARG A 94 11.00 -6.56 -14.58
CA ARG A 94 11.91 -7.71 -14.59
C ARG A 94 13.25 -7.37 -13.93
N MET A 95 13.83 -6.23 -14.26
CA MET A 95 15.07 -5.73 -13.68
C MET A 95 14.98 -5.63 -12.15
N TRP A 96 13.96 -4.92 -11.65
CA TRP A 96 13.74 -4.78 -10.22
C TRP A 96 13.44 -6.10 -9.51
N GLY A 97 12.89 -7.07 -10.24
CA GLY A 97 12.56 -8.42 -9.74
C GLY A 97 13.77 -9.25 -9.35
N HIS A 98 14.99 -8.86 -9.75
CA HIS A 98 16.23 -9.50 -9.28
C HIS A 98 16.59 -9.14 -7.83
N LEU A 99 16.03 -8.04 -7.30
CA LEU A 99 16.25 -7.66 -5.90
C LEU A 99 15.24 -8.38 -5.00
N SER A 100 15.75 -9.04 -3.95
CA SER A 100 14.94 -9.85 -3.04
C SER A 100 14.24 -9.05 -1.94
N GLU A 101 14.65 -7.79 -1.71
CA GLU A 101 14.21 -6.96 -0.58
C GLU A 101 14.12 -5.47 -0.94
N GLY A 102 13.58 -4.69 -0.01
CA GLY A 102 13.47 -3.23 -0.11
C GLY A 102 12.54 -2.76 -1.22
N TYR A 103 12.70 -1.49 -1.61
CA TYR A 103 11.86 -0.87 -2.64
C TYR A 103 11.98 -1.54 -4.01
N GLY A 104 13.11 -2.16 -4.35
CA GLY A 104 13.28 -2.84 -5.64
C GLY A 104 12.24 -3.94 -5.84
N LYS A 105 12.16 -4.87 -4.88
CA LYS A 105 11.13 -5.92 -4.90
C LYS A 105 9.71 -5.35 -4.99
N LEU A 106 9.42 -4.30 -4.21
CA LEU A 106 8.11 -3.64 -4.23
C LEU A 106 7.81 -2.99 -5.58
N CYS A 107 8.79 -2.34 -6.21
CA CYS A 107 8.67 -1.73 -7.54
C CYS A 107 8.37 -2.77 -8.60
N SER A 108 9.05 -3.92 -8.58
CA SER A 108 8.75 -5.04 -9.49
C SER A 108 7.29 -5.47 -9.40
N ILE A 109 6.78 -5.67 -8.17
CA ILE A 109 5.38 -6.07 -7.93
C ILE A 109 4.42 -4.97 -8.39
N TYR A 110 4.72 -3.72 -8.08
CA TYR A 110 3.85 -2.60 -8.44
C TYR A 110 3.81 -2.37 -9.96
N LEU A 111 4.94 -2.45 -10.66
CA LEU A 111 4.96 -2.33 -12.12
C LEU A 111 4.11 -3.42 -12.79
N LYS A 112 4.15 -4.67 -12.27
CA LYS A 112 3.26 -5.75 -12.75
C LYS A 112 1.80 -5.37 -12.57
N LEU A 113 1.43 -4.88 -11.38
CA LEU A 113 0.07 -4.41 -11.12
C LEU A 113 -0.37 -3.34 -12.13
N LEU A 114 0.46 -2.33 -12.38
CA LEU A 114 0.11 -1.23 -13.30
C LEU A 114 -0.03 -1.72 -14.75
N ILE A 115 0.79 -2.69 -15.17
CA ILE A 115 0.65 -3.34 -16.48
C ILE A 115 -0.67 -4.11 -16.55
N THR A 116 -0.97 -4.95 -15.56
CA THR A 116 -2.24 -5.70 -15.48
C THR A 116 -3.45 -4.76 -15.50
N LYS A 117 -3.41 -3.66 -14.74
CA LYS A 117 -4.45 -2.61 -14.75
C LYS A 117 -4.65 -2.06 -16.15
N MET A 118 -3.58 -1.65 -16.83
CA MET A 118 -3.70 -1.12 -18.19
C MET A 118 -4.26 -2.17 -19.17
N GLU A 119 -3.77 -3.41 -19.12
CA GLU A 119 -4.27 -4.49 -19.99
C GLU A 119 -5.75 -4.80 -19.75
N PHE A 120 -6.18 -4.85 -18.50
CA PHE A 120 -7.58 -5.03 -18.12
C PHE A 120 -8.46 -3.96 -18.76
N HIS A 121 -8.09 -2.68 -18.63
CA HIS A 121 -8.88 -1.58 -19.17
C HIS A 121 -8.82 -1.47 -20.70
N ILE A 122 -7.75 -1.95 -21.34
CA ILE A 122 -7.69 -2.05 -22.81
C ILE A 122 -8.66 -3.12 -23.33
N LYS A 123 -8.71 -4.27 -22.66
CA LYS A 123 -9.67 -5.34 -23.01
C LYS A 123 -11.11 -4.97 -22.66
N ASN A 124 -11.31 -4.22 -21.57
CA ASN A 124 -12.61 -3.88 -21.02
C ASN A 124 -12.82 -2.34 -20.99
N PRO A 125 -12.95 -1.67 -22.15
CA PRO A 125 -12.98 -0.21 -22.24
C PRO A 125 -14.22 0.45 -21.61
N ARG A 126 -15.24 -0.33 -21.24
CA ARG A 126 -16.41 0.14 -20.48
C ARG A 126 -16.09 0.44 -19.02
N PHE A 127 -15.00 -0.12 -18.48
CA PHE A 127 -14.58 0.10 -17.10
C PHE A 127 -13.79 1.40 -16.98
N PRO A 128 -14.26 2.39 -16.18
CA PRO A 128 -13.47 3.58 -15.90
C PRO A 128 -12.24 3.21 -15.07
N GLY A 129 -11.19 4.03 -15.15
CA GLY A 129 -9.92 3.78 -14.46
C GLY A 129 -10.05 3.63 -12.93
N ASN A 130 -11.01 4.33 -12.33
CA ASN A 130 -11.33 4.26 -10.90
C ASN A 130 -12.30 3.13 -10.52
N LEU A 131 -12.71 2.31 -11.50
CA LEU A 131 -13.63 1.18 -11.39
C LEU A 131 -15.05 1.55 -10.90
N GLN A 132 -15.41 2.83 -10.80
CA GLN A 132 -16.73 3.23 -10.33
C GLN A 132 -17.79 3.04 -11.42
N MET A 133 -18.58 1.98 -11.29
CA MET A 133 -19.75 1.74 -12.14
C MET A 133 -20.94 1.20 -11.35
N SER A 134 -22.14 1.47 -11.88
CA SER A 134 -23.40 0.93 -11.38
C SER A 134 -23.57 -0.56 -11.72
N ASN A 135 -24.45 -1.26 -10.99
CA ASN A 135 -24.78 -2.67 -11.28
C ASN A 135 -25.24 -2.87 -12.74
N ARG A 136 -26.03 -1.93 -13.24
CA ARG A 136 -26.50 -1.95 -14.63
C ARG A 136 -25.34 -1.90 -15.63
N GLN A 137 -24.37 -1.01 -15.40
CA GLN A 137 -23.19 -0.90 -16.26
C GLN A 137 -22.31 -2.15 -16.20
N LEU A 138 -22.23 -2.80 -15.03
CA LEU A 138 -21.54 -4.08 -14.87
C LEU A 138 -22.21 -5.20 -15.68
N ASP A 139 -23.55 -5.31 -15.61
CA ASP A 139 -24.31 -6.26 -16.44
C ASP A 139 -24.14 -5.98 -17.94
N GLU A 140 -24.21 -4.70 -18.34
CA GLU A 140 -24.00 -4.27 -19.73
C GLU A 140 -22.58 -4.59 -20.23
N ALA A 141 -21.58 -4.61 -19.35
CA ALA A 141 -20.20 -4.95 -19.71
C ALA A 141 -20.00 -6.42 -20.07
N GLY A 142 -20.83 -7.33 -19.56
CA GLY A 142 -20.83 -8.73 -19.99
C GLY A 142 -21.66 -9.00 -21.24
N GLU A 143 -22.34 -7.99 -21.80
CA GLU A 143 -23.09 -8.07 -23.06
C GLU A 143 -24.16 -9.19 -23.08
N ASN A 144 -24.68 -9.58 -21.91
CA ASN A 144 -25.57 -10.73 -21.73
C ASN A 144 -25.01 -12.07 -22.25
N ASP A 145 -23.70 -12.19 -22.44
CA ASP A 145 -23.03 -13.42 -22.85
C ASP A 145 -22.31 -14.06 -21.65
N VAL A 146 -22.66 -15.31 -21.35
CA VAL A 146 -22.05 -16.08 -20.26
C VAL A 146 -20.54 -16.22 -20.41
N ASN A 147 -20.02 -16.31 -21.63
CA ASN A 147 -18.59 -16.42 -21.90
C ASN A 147 -17.87 -15.12 -21.55
N ASN A 148 -18.49 -13.97 -21.85
CA ASN A 148 -17.97 -12.66 -21.49
C ASN A 148 -17.95 -12.48 -19.97
N PHE A 149 -19.03 -12.85 -19.28
CA PHE A 149 -19.04 -12.82 -17.80
C PHE A 149 -17.98 -13.74 -17.20
N PHE A 150 -17.79 -14.93 -17.79
CA PHE A 150 -16.80 -15.89 -17.32
C PHE A 150 -15.37 -15.32 -17.47
N GLN A 151 -15.04 -14.83 -18.66
CA GLN A 151 -13.74 -14.23 -18.95
C GLN A 151 -13.49 -12.98 -18.10
N LEU A 152 -14.48 -12.10 -17.98
CA LEU A 152 -14.40 -10.89 -17.15
C LEU A 152 -14.12 -11.23 -15.68
N THR A 153 -14.74 -12.30 -15.16
CA THR A 153 -14.51 -12.75 -13.78
C THR A 153 -13.08 -13.24 -13.59
N VAL A 154 -12.53 -13.99 -14.54
CA VAL A 154 -11.13 -14.44 -14.52
C VAL A 154 -10.19 -13.23 -14.52
N GLU A 155 -10.42 -12.26 -15.40
CA GLU A 155 -9.59 -11.05 -15.50
C GLU A 155 -9.66 -10.18 -14.24
N MET A 156 -10.83 -10.10 -13.60
CA MET A 156 -10.96 -9.42 -12.30
C MET A 156 -10.21 -10.13 -11.19
N PHE A 157 -10.19 -11.47 -11.18
CA PHE A 157 -9.38 -12.21 -10.21
C PHE A 157 -7.89 -11.98 -10.42
N ASP A 158 -7.40 -11.94 -11.67
CA ASP A 158 -5.99 -11.67 -11.98
C ASP A 158 -5.57 -10.26 -11.56
N TYR A 159 -6.47 -9.29 -11.75
CA TYR A 159 -6.26 -7.92 -11.30
C TYR A 159 -6.24 -7.84 -9.77
N LEU A 160 -7.25 -8.40 -9.08
CA LEU A 160 -7.31 -8.41 -7.62
C LEU A 160 -6.11 -9.15 -6.99
N GLU A 161 -5.60 -10.20 -7.64
CA GLU A 161 -4.40 -10.90 -7.20
C GLU A 161 -3.15 -10.01 -7.24
N CYS A 162 -2.98 -9.21 -8.29
CA CYS A 162 -1.89 -8.23 -8.38
C CYS A 162 -1.98 -7.18 -7.26
N GLU A 163 -3.19 -6.67 -6.99
CA GLU A 163 -3.44 -5.70 -5.90
C GLU A 163 -3.07 -6.31 -4.53
N LEU A 164 -3.56 -7.52 -4.25
CA LEU A 164 -3.27 -8.24 -3.01
C LEU A 164 -1.77 -8.55 -2.85
N ASN A 165 -1.08 -8.89 -3.94
CA ASN A 165 0.37 -9.14 -3.91
C ASN A 165 1.16 -7.87 -3.58
N LEU A 166 0.78 -6.71 -4.11
CA LEU A 166 1.40 -5.44 -3.73
C LEU A 166 1.14 -5.11 -2.26
N PHE A 167 -0.11 -5.28 -1.82
CA PHE A 167 -0.53 -5.04 -0.44
C PHE A 167 0.28 -5.88 0.55
N LEU A 168 0.37 -7.18 0.29
CA LEU A 168 1.17 -8.12 1.07
C LEU A 168 2.66 -7.77 1.02
N GLY A 169 3.19 -7.44 -0.16
CA GLY A 169 4.59 -7.05 -0.32
C GLY A 169 4.97 -5.85 0.56
N VAL A 170 4.15 -4.80 0.54
CA VAL A 170 4.36 -3.62 1.39
C VAL A 170 4.27 -4.01 2.86
N PHE A 171 3.28 -4.80 3.26
CA PHE A 171 3.14 -5.21 4.64
C PHE A 171 4.30 -6.08 5.11
N SER A 172 4.79 -7.01 4.29
CA SER A 172 5.97 -7.81 4.61
C SER A 172 7.26 -6.98 4.68
N SER A 173 7.30 -5.79 4.07
CA SER A 173 8.46 -4.89 4.11
C SER A 173 8.49 -3.94 5.33
N LEU A 174 7.41 -3.90 6.11
CA LEU A 174 7.28 -3.05 7.28
C LEU A 174 7.36 -3.89 8.55
N ASP A 175 8.09 -3.40 9.55
CA ASP A 175 7.89 -3.89 10.91
C ASP A 175 6.50 -3.45 11.39
N MET A 176 5.68 -4.40 11.82
CA MET A 176 4.24 -4.22 12.03
C MET A 176 3.88 -3.51 13.34
N SER A 177 4.78 -2.67 13.84
CA SER A 177 4.54 -1.82 15.01
C SER A 177 3.76 -0.55 14.62
N ARG A 178 2.91 -0.06 15.53
CA ARG A 178 2.08 1.14 15.28
C ARG A 178 2.93 2.38 14.97
N SER A 179 4.14 2.46 15.53
CA SER A 179 5.08 3.56 15.31
C SER A 179 5.61 3.64 13.87
N VAL A 180 5.75 2.52 13.16
CA VAL A 180 6.22 2.55 11.77
C VAL A 180 5.26 3.32 10.86
N SER A 181 3.96 3.25 11.12
CA SER A 181 2.94 3.99 10.37
C SER A 181 2.98 5.52 10.53
N VAL A 182 3.77 6.03 11.48
CA VAL A 182 3.97 7.49 11.67
C VAL A 182 5.31 8.00 11.15
N THR A 183 6.26 7.11 10.81
CA THR A 183 7.55 7.51 10.23
C THR A 183 7.41 7.96 8.78
N ALA A 184 8.24 8.90 8.33
CA ALA A 184 8.26 9.35 6.93
C ALA A 184 8.44 8.20 5.94
N ALA A 185 9.39 7.31 6.23
CA ALA A 185 9.71 6.12 5.43
C ALA A 185 8.54 5.11 5.38
N GLY A 186 7.89 4.86 6.53
CA GLY A 186 6.71 4.01 6.61
C GLY A 186 5.54 4.59 5.83
N GLN A 187 5.28 5.90 5.93
CA GLN A 187 4.25 6.58 5.16
C GLN A 187 4.55 6.57 3.65
N CYS A 188 5.82 6.69 3.25
CA CYS A 188 6.24 6.57 1.85
C CYS A 188 5.86 5.19 1.27
N ARG A 189 6.03 4.11 2.04
CA ARG A 189 5.62 2.75 1.64
C ARG A 189 4.10 2.55 1.72
N LEU A 190 3.41 3.13 2.71
CA LEU A 190 1.98 2.94 2.91
C LEU A 190 1.10 3.75 1.95
N ALA A 191 1.53 4.95 1.53
CA ALA A 191 0.74 5.87 0.73
C ALA A 191 0.09 5.23 -0.52
N PRO A 192 0.80 4.41 -1.32
CA PRO A 192 0.22 3.84 -2.53
C PRO A 192 -0.89 2.82 -2.26
N LEU A 193 -0.94 2.24 -1.05
CA LEU A 193 -1.97 1.29 -0.68
C LEU A 193 -3.36 1.93 -0.56
N ILE A 194 -3.46 3.25 -0.50
CA ILE A 194 -4.76 3.92 -0.61
C ILE A 194 -5.43 3.57 -1.95
N GLN A 195 -4.67 3.61 -3.05
CA GLN A 195 -5.19 3.24 -4.38
C GLN A 195 -5.54 1.75 -4.44
N VAL A 196 -4.67 0.90 -3.89
CA VAL A 196 -4.90 -0.55 -3.77
C VAL A 196 -6.19 -0.86 -3.02
N ILE A 197 -6.45 -0.18 -1.90
CA ILE A 197 -7.66 -0.38 -1.09
C ILE A 197 -8.91 0.03 -1.86
N LEU A 198 -8.87 1.15 -2.57
CA LEU A 198 -9.98 1.61 -3.41
C LEU A 198 -10.30 0.60 -4.51
N ASP A 199 -9.28 0.14 -5.24
CA ASP A 199 -9.47 -0.80 -6.35
C ASP A 199 -9.89 -2.19 -5.85
N CYS A 200 -9.29 -2.69 -4.76
CA CYS A 200 -9.71 -3.93 -4.09
C CYS A 200 -11.19 -3.92 -3.70
N SER A 201 -11.70 -2.77 -3.23
CA SER A 201 -13.10 -2.62 -2.80
C SER A 201 -14.08 -2.88 -3.94
N HIS A 202 -13.80 -2.27 -5.11
CA HIS A 202 -14.61 -2.46 -6.31
C HIS A 202 -14.44 -3.85 -6.91
N LEU A 203 -13.21 -4.36 -7.01
CA LEU A 203 -12.95 -5.69 -7.56
C LEU A 203 -13.61 -6.80 -6.73
N TYR A 204 -13.59 -6.69 -5.39
CA TYR A 204 -14.34 -7.61 -4.53
C TYR A 204 -15.84 -7.54 -4.77
N ASP A 205 -16.42 -6.34 -4.82
CA ASP A 205 -17.84 -6.16 -5.06
C ASP A 205 -18.29 -6.77 -6.39
N TYR A 206 -17.52 -6.54 -7.45
CA TYR A 206 -17.82 -7.05 -8.79
C TYR A 206 -17.61 -8.54 -8.90
N THR A 207 -16.55 -9.11 -8.32
CA THR A 207 -16.36 -10.57 -8.31
C THR A 207 -17.49 -11.28 -7.58
N VAL A 208 -18.01 -10.75 -6.47
CA VAL A 208 -19.21 -11.31 -5.81
C VAL A 208 -20.41 -11.31 -6.76
N LYS A 209 -20.73 -10.16 -7.36
CA LYS A 209 -21.89 -10.01 -8.27
C LYS A 209 -21.78 -10.91 -9.50
N LEU A 210 -20.60 -10.94 -10.12
CA LEU A 210 -20.33 -11.77 -11.30
C LEU A 210 -20.40 -13.26 -10.97
N LEU A 211 -19.90 -13.70 -9.80
CA LEU A 211 -20.03 -15.11 -9.40
C LEU A 211 -21.49 -15.54 -9.21
N PHE A 212 -22.32 -14.71 -8.57
CA PHE A 212 -23.75 -15.00 -8.49
C PHE A 212 -24.40 -15.05 -9.88
N LYS A 213 -24.02 -14.14 -10.78
CA LYS A 213 -24.48 -14.15 -12.18
C LYS A 213 -24.09 -15.46 -12.88
N LEU A 214 -22.84 -15.87 -12.80
CA LEU A 214 -22.35 -17.13 -13.39
C LEU A 214 -23.08 -18.33 -12.80
N HIS A 215 -23.29 -18.36 -11.48
CA HIS A 215 -24.04 -19.43 -10.81
C HIS A 215 -25.51 -19.51 -11.23
N SER A 216 -26.09 -18.43 -11.74
CA SER A 216 -27.45 -18.45 -12.32
C SER A 216 -27.50 -19.04 -13.74
N CYS A 217 -26.35 -19.18 -14.41
CA CYS A 217 -26.26 -19.60 -15.81
C CYS A 217 -25.47 -20.90 -16.03
N LEU A 218 -24.62 -21.29 -15.08
CA LEU A 218 -23.70 -22.43 -15.23
C LEU A 218 -23.81 -23.42 -14.06
N PRO A 219 -23.58 -24.72 -14.30
CA PRO A 219 -23.53 -25.72 -13.25
C PRO A 219 -22.45 -25.41 -12.20
N ALA A 220 -22.71 -25.78 -10.94
CA ALA A 220 -21.79 -25.54 -9.84
C ALA A 220 -20.40 -26.16 -10.08
N ASP A 221 -20.32 -27.34 -10.67
CA ASP A 221 -19.05 -28.04 -10.92
C ASP A 221 -18.13 -27.24 -11.86
N THR A 222 -18.70 -26.57 -12.87
CA THR A 222 -17.97 -25.70 -13.81
C THR A 222 -17.29 -24.51 -13.10
N LEU A 223 -17.89 -24.04 -12.00
CA LEU A 223 -17.44 -22.85 -11.26
C LEU A 223 -16.61 -23.19 -10.01
N GLN A 224 -16.19 -24.44 -9.84
CA GLN A 224 -15.40 -24.84 -8.66
C GLN A 224 -14.11 -24.02 -8.54
N GLY A 225 -13.32 -23.92 -9.62
CA GLY A 225 -12.09 -23.12 -9.61
C GLY A 225 -12.30 -21.63 -9.33
N HIS A 226 -13.46 -21.08 -9.73
CA HIS A 226 -13.82 -19.69 -9.43
C HIS A 226 -14.10 -19.48 -7.94
N ARG A 227 -14.84 -20.40 -7.32
CA ARG A 227 -15.10 -20.38 -5.87
C ARG A 227 -13.81 -20.54 -5.07
N ASP A 228 -12.91 -21.42 -5.50
CA ASP A 228 -11.63 -21.65 -4.83
C ASP A 228 -10.74 -20.40 -4.86
N ARG A 229 -10.60 -19.77 -6.04
CA ARG A 229 -9.87 -18.48 -6.17
C ARG A 229 -10.50 -17.39 -5.32
N PHE A 230 -11.83 -17.23 -5.37
CA PHE A 230 -12.54 -16.26 -4.54
C PHE A 230 -12.27 -16.47 -3.05
N GLN A 231 -12.35 -17.72 -2.59
CA GLN A 231 -12.16 -18.05 -1.18
C GLN A 231 -10.76 -17.69 -0.68
N GLU A 232 -9.73 -17.93 -1.50
CA GLU A 232 -8.36 -17.55 -1.18
C GLU A 232 -8.20 -16.02 -1.12
N GLN A 233 -8.69 -15.31 -2.14
CA GLN A 233 -8.59 -13.86 -2.22
C GLN A 233 -9.40 -13.16 -1.12
N PHE A 234 -10.59 -13.67 -0.79
CA PHE A 234 -11.42 -13.16 0.31
C PHE A 234 -10.69 -13.19 1.66
N LYS A 235 -10.04 -14.32 1.99
CA LYS A 235 -9.26 -14.45 3.24
C LYS A 235 -8.13 -13.42 3.32
N LYS A 236 -7.38 -13.26 2.22
CA LYS A 236 -6.29 -12.26 2.12
C LYS A 236 -6.85 -10.85 2.29
N LEU A 237 -7.89 -10.50 1.53
CA LEU A 237 -8.49 -9.18 1.53
C LEU A 237 -9.07 -8.80 2.90
N LYS A 238 -9.85 -9.70 3.52
CA LYS A 238 -10.42 -9.51 4.87
C LYS A 238 -9.33 -9.20 5.90
N SER A 239 -8.26 -9.98 5.90
CA SER A 239 -7.13 -9.77 6.80
C SER A 239 -6.45 -8.42 6.57
N LEU A 240 -6.21 -8.06 5.30
CA LEU A 240 -5.53 -6.81 4.93
C LEU A 240 -6.37 -5.58 5.24
N PHE A 241 -7.68 -5.60 4.96
CA PHE A 241 -8.59 -4.50 5.30
C PHE A 241 -8.66 -4.29 6.81
N TYR A 242 -8.81 -5.38 7.59
CA TYR A 242 -8.80 -5.33 9.04
C TYR A 242 -7.48 -4.75 9.59
N ARG A 243 -6.32 -5.23 9.12
CA ARG A 243 -5.02 -4.71 9.58
C ARG A 243 -4.86 -3.24 9.21
N SER A 244 -5.27 -2.85 8.00
CA SER A 244 -5.16 -1.48 7.51
C SER A 244 -6.07 -0.51 8.25
N SER A 245 -7.31 -0.90 8.57
CA SER A 245 -8.23 -0.08 9.37
C SER A 245 -7.71 0.22 10.78
N ASN A 246 -6.73 -0.56 11.26
CA ASN A 246 -6.10 -0.36 12.55
C ASN A 246 -4.85 0.54 12.52
N LEU A 247 -4.31 0.87 11.35
CA LEU A 247 -3.12 1.72 11.20
C LEU A 247 -3.47 3.21 11.29
N GLN A 248 -2.67 3.97 12.05
CA GLN A 248 -2.88 5.42 12.25
C GLN A 248 -2.75 6.23 10.97
N TYR A 249 -1.94 5.76 10.02
CA TYR A 249 -1.82 6.40 8.71
C TYR A 249 -3.17 6.42 7.98
N PHE A 250 -3.82 5.27 7.81
CA PHE A 250 -5.08 5.18 7.08
C PHE A 250 -6.24 5.79 7.83
N LYS A 251 -6.35 5.62 9.16
CA LYS A 251 -7.44 6.21 9.97
C LYS A 251 -7.63 7.72 9.78
N ARG A 252 -6.55 8.45 9.45
CA ARG A 252 -6.57 9.90 9.21
C ARG A 252 -6.95 10.27 7.78
N LEU A 253 -6.85 9.35 6.83
CA LEU A 253 -6.94 9.61 5.40
C LEU A 253 -8.15 8.95 4.73
N ILE A 254 -8.55 7.76 5.18
CA ILE A 254 -9.65 6.99 4.61
C ILE A 254 -10.36 6.15 5.69
N GLN A 255 -11.66 5.92 5.50
CA GLN A 255 -12.41 4.93 6.24
C GLN A 255 -12.45 3.63 5.42
N ILE A 256 -11.85 2.58 5.98
CA ILE A 256 -11.78 1.26 5.35
C ILE A 256 -12.94 0.40 5.89
N PRO A 257 -13.79 -0.15 5.00
CA PRO A 257 -14.91 -0.99 5.41
C PRO A 257 -14.44 -2.32 6.00
N GLN A 258 -15.22 -2.88 6.93
CA GLN A 258 -15.02 -4.25 7.39
C GLN A 258 -15.75 -5.21 6.45
N LEU A 259 -15.07 -6.29 6.05
CA LEU A 259 -15.70 -7.38 5.30
C LEU A 259 -16.47 -8.31 6.24
N PRO A 260 -17.50 -9.02 5.74
CA PRO A 260 -18.29 -9.95 6.54
C PRO A 260 -17.44 -11.08 7.13
N GLU A 261 -17.96 -11.72 8.18
CA GLU A 261 -17.21 -12.78 8.86
C GLU A 261 -16.97 -13.98 7.94
N ASN A 262 -18.02 -14.38 7.22
CA ASN A 262 -18.00 -15.47 6.27
C ASN A 262 -18.14 -14.96 4.84
N PRO A 263 -17.52 -15.63 3.86
CA PRO A 263 -17.72 -15.34 2.44
C PRO A 263 -19.20 -15.58 2.04
N PRO A 264 -19.71 -14.91 0.99
CA PRO A 264 -21.04 -15.19 0.43
C PRO A 264 -21.18 -16.65 0.00
N ASN A 265 -22.34 -17.25 0.23
CA ASN A 265 -22.66 -18.59 -0.29
C ASN A 265 -23.24 -18.50 -1.70
N PHE A 266 -22.40 -18.68 -2.72
CA PHE A 266 -22.80 -18.58 -4.13
C PHE A 266 -23.80 -19.66 -4.59
N LEU A 267 -23.95 -20.75 -3.84
CA LEU A 267 -24.94 -21.80 -4.15
C LEU A 267 -26.35 -21.44 -3.68
N ARG A 268 -26.48 -20.38 -2.87
CA ARG A 268 -27.76 -19.87 -2.38
C ARG A 268 -28.01 -18.50 -3.00
N ALA A 269 -28.84 -18.43 -4.04
CA ALA A 269 -29.13 -17.19 -4.76
C ALA A 269 -29.60 -16.03 -3.84
N SER A 270 -30.36 -16.33 -2.78
CA SER A 270 -30.79 -15.32 -1.80
C SER A 270 -29.66 -14.74 -0.94
N ALA A 271 -28.46 -15.33 -0.93
CA ALA A 271 -27.30 -14.73 -0.28
C ALA A 271 -26.82 -13.45 -0.99
N LEU A 272 -27.18 -13.24 -2.26
CA LEU A 272 -26.87 -12.00 -2.97
C LEU A 272 -27.56 -10.78 -2.33
N SER A 273 -28.78 -10.92 -1.80
CA SER A 273 -29.46 -9.81 -1.12
C SER A 273 -28.83 -9.45 0.23
N GLU A 274 -27.99 -10.33 0.78
CA GLU A 274 -27.23 -10.07 2.02
C GLU A 274 -25.89 -9.38 1.72
N HIS A 275 -25.46 -9.32 0.45
CA HIS A 275 -24.19 -8.70 0.06
C HIS A 275 -24.27 -7.18 0.14
N ILE A 276 -23.33 -6.59 0.90
CA ILE A 276 -23.18 -5.14 1.03
C ILE A 276 -21.87 -4.75 0.34
N SER A 277 -21.97 -3.88 -0.67
CA SER A 277 -20.80 -3.35 -1.36
C SER A 277 -19.90 -2.60 -0.37
N PRO A 278 -18.62 -2.98 -0.23
CA PRO A 278 -17.70 -2.24 0.64
C PRO A 278 -17.45 -0.86 0.03
N VAL A 279 -17.82 0.18 0.76
CA VAL A 279 -17.58 1.57 0.37
C VAL A 279 -16.42 2.12 1.18
N VAL A 280 -15.32 2.47 0.51
CA VAL A 280 -14.19 3.19 1.12
C VAL A 280 -14.51 4.67 1.06
N VAL A 281 -14.53 5.34 2.21
CA VAL A 281 -14.81 6.77 2.29
C VAL A 281 -13.50 7.54 2.42
N ILE A 282 -13.29 8.52 1.56
CA ILE A 282 -12.22 9.52 1.72
C ILE A 282 -12.88 10.73 2.39
N PRO A 283 -12.55 11.08 3.65
CA PRO A 283 -13.05 12.29 4.27
C PRO A 283 -12.76 13.50 3.38
N ALA A 284 -13.77 14.35 3.15
CA ALA A 284 -13.53 15.63 2.50
C ALA A 284 -12.49 16.38 3.33
N GLU A 285 -11.40 16.82 2.69
CA GLU A 285 -10.41 17.66 3.37
C GLU A 285 -11.15 18.84 3.99
N SER A 286 -11.07 19.00 5.32
CA SER A 286 -11.35 20.29 5.94
C SER A 286 -10.42 21.26 5.24
N SER A 287 -10.98 22.12 4.40
CA SER A 287 -10.26 23.14 3.66
C SER A 287 -9.33 23.87 4.62
N SER A 288 -8.04 23.55 4.57
CA SER A 288 -7.03 24.39 5.21
C SER A 288 -7.04 25.71 4.44
N PRO A 289 -7.16 26.87 5.12
CA PRO A 289 -7.13 28.17 4.48
C PRO A 289 -5.68 28.50 4.08
N GLU A 290 -5.16 27.79 3.08
CA GLU A 290 -3.97 28.17 2.32
C GLU A 290 -4.35 28.25 0.83
N SER A 291 -5.44 28.95 0.57
CA SER A 291 -5.69 29.59 -0.72
C SER A 291 -5.45 31.09 -0.56
N GLU A 292 -4.22 31.47 -0.25
CA GLU A 292 -3.77 32.85 -0.43
C GLU A 292 -3.39 33.04 -1.90
N HIS A 293 -4.28 33.77 -2.59
CA HIS A 293 -3.95 34.79 -3.58
C HIS A 293 -2.73 34.53 -4.48
N VAL A 294 -3.00 33.92 -5.63
CA VAL A 294 -2.20 34.15 -6.84
C VAL A 294 -2.62 35.53 -7.37
N VAL A 295 -1.96 36.59 -6.93
CA VAL A 295 -2.01 37.89 -7.62
C VAL A 295 -0.59 38.34 -7.90
N GLU A 296 -0.22 38.18 -9.17
CA GLU A 296 0.63 39.04 -9.99
C GLU A 296 1.57 40.01 -9.27
N THR A 297 2.87 39.70 -9.31
CA THR A 297 3.90 40.74 -9.41
C THR A 297 4.61 40.56 -10.74
N ASP A 298 4.22 41.40 -11.70
CA ASP A 298 4.97 41.67 -12.92
C ASP A 298 6.24 42.47 -12.58
N ASP A 299 7.25 42.23 -13.41
CA ASP A 299 8.60 42.77 -13.39
C ASP A 299 8.68 44.30 -13.29
N LEU A 300 9.64 44.80 -12.49
CA LEU A 300 10.47 45.94 -12.88
C LEU A 300 11.93 45.70 -12.43
N VAL A 301 12.81 45.76 -13.41
CA VAL A 301 14.27 45.60 -13.34
C VAL A 301 14.89 46.99 -13.16
N ASP A 302 15.87 47.15 -12.27
CA ASP A 302 16.99 48.08 -12.51
C ASP A 302 18.24 47.74 -11.68
N MET A 303 19.42 47.95 -12.29
CA MET A 303 20.80 47.62 -11.83
C MET A 303 21.41 48.77 -10.99
N ASP A 304 21.99 48.54 -9.80
CA ASP A 304 23.45 48.47 -9.45
C ASP A 304 23.64 49.15 -8.05
N PRO A 305 24.83 49.17 -7.37
CA PRO A 305 25.70 48.12 -6.82
C PRO A 305 25.79 48.24 -5.25
N PRO A 306 26.62 47.44 -4.50
CA PRO A 306 26.39 47.19 -3.07
C PRO A 306 27.08 48.20 -2.14
N VAL A 307 26.40 48.62 -1.06
CA VAL A 307 27.00 49.38 0.05
C VAL A 307 26.58 48.77 1.40
N GLU A 308 27.59 48.67 2.26
CA GLU A 308 27.69 48.06 3.58
C GLU A 308 26.62 48.55 4.59
N THR A 309 26.08 47.63 5.39
CA THR A 309 25.31 47.94 6.60
C THR A 309 26.17 47.78 7.83
N LYS A 310 26.44 48.91 8.50
CA LYS A 310 26.91 49.01 9.88
C LYS A 310 25.85 49.79 10.64
N PHE A 311 25.16 49.15 11.59
CA PHE A 311 24.21 49.84 12.45
C PHE A 311 24.29 49.25 13.86
N ASP A 312 25.15 49.85 14.68
CA ASP A 312 25.18 49.72 16.13
C ASP A 312 24.51 50.95 16.76
N ASP A 313 23.92 50.72 17.92
CA ASP A 313 23.61 51.67 18.99
C ASP A 313 22.38 52.59 18.89
N LEU A 314 21.25 52.11 19.45
CA LEU A 314 20.30 52.96 20.16
C LEU A 314 19.62 52.27 21.36
N PHE A 315 20.37 51.74 22.33
CA PHE A 315 20.07 51.94 23.76
C PHE A 315 21.10 51.22 24.65
N GLY A 316 22.00 51.99 25.27
CA GLY A 316 22.60 51.61 26.57
C GLY A 316 21.56 51.77 27.68
N THR A 317 21.69 51.23 28.89
CA THR A 317 22.88 50.77 29.61
C THR A 317 22.42 49.96 30.83
N SER A 318 23.31 49.08 31.31
CA SER A 318 23.43 48.52 32.68
C SER A 318 22.33 47.60 33.22
N ALA A 319 22.56 46.29 33.16
CA ALA A 319 22.96 45.46 34.31
C ALA A 319 23.14 43.98 33.93
N ALA A 320 24.28 43.42 34.37
CA ALA A 320 24.57 42.01 34.67
C ALA A 320 24.12 40.88 33.69
N ILE A 321 25.11 40.36 32.97
CA ILE A 321 25.40 38.93 32.65
C ILE A 321 24.29 37.92 33.02
N ASP A 322 23.61 37.35 32.01
CA ASP A 322 23.36 35.89 31.92
C ASP A 322 22.80 35.47 30.53
N PRO A 323 23.33 34.42 29.87
CA PRO A 323 22.76 33.90 28.62
C PRO A 323 21.48 33.08 28.87
N PHE A 324 20.42 33.44 28.15
CA PHE A 324 19.13 32.76 28.12
C PHE A 324 19.26 31.25 27.83
N ASN A 325 18.98 30.45 28.85
CA ASN A 325 18.95 28.98 28.82
C ASN A 325 17.52 28.48 28.52
N PHE A 326 17.27 28.01 27.30
CA PHE A 326 15.93 27.53 26.84
C PHE A 326 15.55 26.13 27.35
N ASN A 327 16.25 25.57 28.36
CA ASN A 327 16.09 24.17 28.77
C ASN A 327 15.03 23.89 29.86
N SER A 328 14.28 24.90 30.31
CA SER A 328 13.44 24.76 31.52
C SER A 328 11.95 24.49 31.29
N GLN A 329 11.54 24.01 30.10
CA GLN A 329 10.13 23.67 29.84
C GLN A 329 9.71 22.23 30.21
N ASN A 330 10.58 21.45 30.86
CA ASN A 330 10.16 20.22 31.54
C ASN A 330 10.71 20.24 32.96
N GLY A 331 9.83 20.45 33.94
CA GLY A 331 10.14 20.63 35.37
C GLY A 331 10.69 19.40 36.10
N MET A 332 11.65 18.71 35.51
CA MET A 332 12.41 17.62 36.14
C MET A 332 13.85 18.08 36.29
N ARG A 333 14.36 18.15 37.53
CA ARG A 333 15.74 18.58 37.78
C ARG A 333 16.70 17.57 37.14
N LYS A 334 17.88 18.01 36.71
CA LYS A 334 18.88 17.15 36.06
C LYS A 334 19.19 15.89 36.89
N ASP A 335 19.27 16.06 38.20
CA ASP A 335 19.50 14.97 39.16
C ASP A 335 18.34 13.95 39.20
N ASP A 336 17.10 14.38 38.95
CA ASP A 336 15.94 13.49 38.87
C ASP A 336 15.92 12.70 37.57
N LYS A 337 16.40 13.31 36.47
CA LYS A 337 16.57 12.61 35.18
C LYS A 337 17.66 11.55 35.28
N ASP A 338 18.78 11.87 35.90
CA ASP A 338 19.90 10.94 36.07
C ASP A 338 19.51 9.77 37.00
N ARG A 339 18.75 10.04 38.08
CA ARG A 339 18.16 9.00 38.93
C ARG A 339 17.15 8.11 38.20
N LEU A 340 16.29 8.70 37.37
CA LEU A 340 15.32 7.93 36.59
C LEU A 340 16.02 7.06 35.53
N ILE A 341 17.08 7.57 34.91
CA ILE A 341 17.90 6.81 33.95
C ILE A 341 18.56 5.62 34.65
N GLU A 342 19.15 5.80 35.83
CA GLU A 342 19.73 4.69 36.60
C GLU A 342 18.69 3.65 37.03
N GLN A 343 17.50 4.10 37.44
CA GLN A 343 16.41 3.21 37.83
C GLN A 343 15.93 2.37 36.65
N LEU A 344 15.64 3.00 35.51
CA LEU A 344 15.20 2.31 34.29
C LEU A 344 16.29 1.39 33.73
N THR A 345 17.56 1.78 33.85
CA THR A 345 18.68 0.95 33.39
C THR A 345 18.79 -0.34 34.24
N ARG A 346 18.60 -0.23 35.56
CA ARG A 346 18.55 -1.40 36.46
C ARG A 346 17.36 -2.31 36.17
N GLU A 347 16.19 -1.72 35.91
CA GLU A 347 14.96 -2.48 35.62
C GLU A 347 15.05 -3.22 34.28
N ILE A 348 15.64 -2.59 33.25
CA ILE A 348 15.93 -3.25 31.96
C ILE A 348 16.91 -4.41 32.15
N GLN A 349 17.92 -4.28 33.01
CA GLN A 349 18.88 -5.34 33.26
C GLN A 349 18.22 -6.53 33.97
N ALA A 350 17.40 -6.27 35.00
CA ALA A 350 16.66 -7.31 35.72
C ALA A 350 15.68 -8.06 34.79
N LEU A 351 14.93 -7.34 33.95
CA LEU A 351 14.00 -7.94 32.99
C LEU A 351 14.72 -8.77 31.92
N LYS A 352 15.94 -8.38 31.51
CA LYS A 352 16.76 -9.19 30.60
C LYS A 352 17.23 -10.50 31.23
N GLU A 353 17.60 -10.46 32.51
CA GLU A 353 18.00 -11.65 33.26
C GLU A 353 16.82 -12.60 33.49
N GLU A 354 15.64 -12.05 33.79
CA GLU A 354 14.40 -12.83 33.91
C GLU A 354 14.00 -13.47 32.56
N LEU A 355 14.14 -12.74 31.45
CA LEU A 355 13.89 -13.28 30.10
C LEU A 355 14.86 -14.42 29.74
N GLU A 356 16.13 -14.30 30.10
CA GLU A 356 17.10 -15.38 29.86
C GLU A 356 16.87 -16.59 30.77
N SER A 357 16.47 -16.37 32.03
CA SER A 357 16.03 -17.43 32.94
C SER A 357 14.82 -18.18 32.37
N PHE A 358 13.79 -17.46 31.94
CA PHE A 358 12.60 -18.03 31.32
C PHE A 358 12.92 -18.80 30.02
N ARG A 359 13.84 -18.28 29.20
CA ARG A 359 14.33 -18.99 28.00
C ARG A 359 15.08 -20.27 28.34
N LEU A 360 15.86 -20.28 29.41
CA LEU A 360 16.53 -21.48 29.90
C LEU A 360 15.52 -22.51 30.40
N GLU A 361 14.50 -22.07 31.15
CA GLU A 361 13.44 -22.94 31.67
C GLU A 361 12.60 -23.56 30.55
N VAL A 362 12.28 -22.79 29.51
CA VAL A 362 11.60 -23.29 28.30
C VAL A 362 12.48 -24.27 27.52
N ARG A 363 13.79 -24.03 27.40
CA ARG A 363 14.73 -24.99 26.79
C ARG A 363 14.81 -26.28 27.59
N THR A 364 14.89 -26.19 28.91
CA THR A 364 14.97 -27.33 29.82
C THR A 364 13.68 -28.16 29.81
N SER A 365 12.53 -27.49 29.78
CA SER A 365 11.21 -28.13 29.64
C SER A 365 11.02 -28.81 28.29
N ARG A 366 11.55 -28.23 27.20
CA ARG A 366 11.57 -28.88 25.88
C ARG A 366 12.45 -30.12 25.87
N THR A 367 13.63 -30.09 26.46
CA THR A 367 14.49 -31.28 26.58
C THR A 367 13.87 -32.36 27.48
N ALA A 368 13.22 -32.00 28.59
CA ALA A 368 12.51 -32.95 29.45
C ALA A 368 11.29 -33.58 28.74
N GLY A 369 10.55 -32.79 27.95
CA GLY A 369 9.45 -33.28 27.11
C GLY A 369 9.91 -34.23 26.00
N ILE A 370 11.07 -33.98 25.39
CA ILE A 370 11.67 -34.86 24.39
C ILE A 370 12.16 -36.18 25.02
N PHE A 371 12.74 -36.14 26.23
CA PHE A 371 13.13 -37.36 26.96
C PHE A 371 11.91 -38.20 27.38
N SER A 372 10.81 -37.57 27.81
CA SER A 372 9.56 -38.26 28.12
C SER A 372 8.93 -38.94 26.89
N ALA A 373 8.87 -38.22 25.75
CA ALA A 373 8.35 -38.76 24.50
C ALA A 373 9.22 -39.89 23.92
N SER A 374 10.54 -39.82 24.09
CA SER A 374 11.47 -40.86 23.65
C SER A 374 11.36 -42.13 24.50
N CYS A 375 11.12 -42.01 25.81
CA CYS A 375 10.83 -43.16 26.69
C CYS A 375 9.47 -43.81 26.38
N PHE A 376 8.47 -43.04 25.94
CA PHE A 376 7.18 -43.58 25.51
C PHE A 376 7.30 -44.36 24.20
N PHE A 377 8.02 -43.82 23.22
CA PHE A 377 8.24 -44.50 21.93
C PHE A 377 9.07 -45.80 22.07
N PHE A 378 10.00 -45.87 23.02
CA PHE A 378 10.80 -47.08 23.22
C PHE A 378 10.04 -48.22 23.93
N LYS A 379 8.98 -47.91 24.68
CA LYS A 379 8.11 -48.95 25.29
C LYS A 379 7.12 -49.54 24.29
N ASP A 380 6.62 -48.75 23.34
CA ASP A 380 5.66 -49.24 22.35
C ASP A 380 6.31 -50.03 21.20
N PHE A 381 7.59 -49.80 20.89
CA PHE A 381 8.30 -50.58 19.86
C PHE A 381 8.76 -51.98 20.34
N SER A 382 8.70 -52.27 21.65
CA SER A 382 9.08 -53.57 22.21
C SER A 382 7.94 -54.60 22.20
N SER A 383 6.72 -54.24 21.80
CA SER A 383 5.53 -55.11 21.96
C SER A 383 4.82 -55.49 20.65
N SER A 384 5.39 -55.23 19.47
CA SER A 384 4.69 -55.46 18.19
C SER A 384 5.52 -56.11 17.07
N THR A 385 6.49 -56.95 17.41
CA THR A 385 7.20 -57.75 16.39
C THR A 385 7.45 -59.19 16.85
N VAL A 386 6.37 -59.98 17.00
CA VAL A 386 6.41 -61.45 16.77
C VAL A 386 5.03 -61.93 16.28
N ARG A 387 5.05 -62.73 15.19
CA ARG A 387 3.98 -63.53 14.55
C ARG A 387 3.24 -62.93 13.36
N ALA A 388 3.82 -63.10 12.17
CA ALA A 388 3.09 -63.48 10.96
C ALA A 388 4.03 -64.07 9.88
N THR A 389 4.32 -65.37 9.97
CA THR A 389 4.76 -66.28 8.88
C THR A 389 4.29 -67.67 9.35
N GLY A 390 3.51 -68.48 8.66
CA GLY A 390 3.46 -68.83 7.24
C GLY A 390 3.59 -70.36 7.20
N CYS A 391 2.48 -71.11 7.15
CA CYS A 391 2.49 -72.57 7.04
C CYS A 391 1.52 -73.02 5.94
N VAL A 392 2.08 -73.39 4.78
CA VAL A 392 1.47 -74.22 3.74
C VAL A 392 2.56 -75.15 3.21
N ARG A 393 2.44 -76.46 3.51
CA ARG A 393 2.90 -77.59 2.69
C ARG A 393 2.57 -78.94 3.38
N ARG A 394 1.41 -79.51 3.07
CA ARG A 394 1.20 -80.75 2.30
C ARG A 394 -0.28 -81.09 2.28
#